data_AF-A0A966HJQ2-F1
#
_entry.id   AF-A0A966HJQ2-F1
#
_cell.length_a   1.000
_cell.length_b   1.000
_cell.length_c   1.000
_cell.angle_alpha   90.00
_cell.angle_beta   90.00
_cell.angle_gamma   90.00
#
_symmetry.space_group_name_H-M   'P 1'
#
loop_
_entity.id
_entity.type
_entity.pdbx_description
1 polymer ?
#
loop_
_entity_poly.entity_id
_entity_poly.type
_entity_poly.pdbx_seq_one_letter_code
_entity_poly.pdbx_strand_id
1 'polypeptide(L)'
;MIKTKRYIFLALLIFLTTFNPELPLLKLGFFIIKTVNVSGSKNTDLEKIKKQFNFLVNTSILSVDNKKMNEIISQNEWIHFVNINKKFPSTINVVIVEHEPFVFWKKGNNNLIITKEFTLIEKFSFNNFYNQTQAKGNFDIEDLKKLY
;
A
#
# COMPACT_ATOMS: atom_id res chain seq x y z
N MET A 1 -17.82 8.86 51.10
CA MET A 1 -17.22 8.23 49.90
C MET A 1 -18.24 7.88 48.80
N ILE A 2 -19.46 7.42 49.11
CA ILE A 2 -20.49 7.05 48.09
C ILE A 2 -21.00 8.24 47.26
N LYS A 3 -21.21 9.42 47.88
CA LYS A 3 -21.80 10.58 47.19
C LYS A 3 -20.88 11.11 46.08
N THR A 4 -19.58 11.22 46.35
CA THR A 4 -18.56 11.68 45.40
C THR A 4 -18.45 10.75 44.19
N LYS A 5 -18.51 9.42 44.39
CA LYS A 5 -18.54 8.44 43.28
C LYS A 5 -19.77 8.61 42.39
N ARG A 6 -20.93 8.95 42.97
CA ARG A 6 -22.18 9.14 42.25
C ARG A 6 -22.14 10.40 41.36
N TYR A 7 -21.52 11.48 41.82
CA TYR A 7 -21.32 12.68 40.99
C TYR A 7 -20.32 12.46 39.86
N ILE A 8 -19.23 11.73 40.11
CA ILE A 8 -18.27 11.35 39.06
C ILE A 8 -18.96 10.50 37.99
N PHE A 9 -19.79 9.53 38.40
CA PHE A 9 -20.54 8.70 37.48
C PHE A 9 -21.54 9.50 36.65
N LEU A 10 -22.28 10.44 37.27
CA LEU A 10 -23.20 11.34 36.56
C LEU A 10 -22.47 12.26 35.58
N ALA A 11 -21.34 12.84 35.98
CA ALA A 11 -20.53 13.67 35.10
C ALA A 11 -19.98 12.87 33.90
N LEU A 12 -19.53 11.64 34.13
CA LEU A 12 -19.08 10.74 33.07
C LEU A 12 -20.22 10.39 32.10
N LEU A 13 -21.43 10.16 32.62
CA LEU A 13 -22.60 9.80 31.82
C LEU A 13 -23.08 10.98 30.96
N ILE A 14 -23.05 12.21 31.50
CA ILE A 14 -23.32 13.44 30.73
C ILE A 14 -22.22 13.64 29.66
N PHE A 15 -20.96 13.40 30.01
CA PHE A 15 -19.85 13.52 29.07
C PHE A 15 -20.02 12.53 27.91
N LEU A 16 -20.26 11.24 28.19
CA LEU A 16 -20.42 10.20 27.18
C LEU A 16 -21.65 10.41 26.26
N THR A 17 -22.76 10.92 26.80
CA THR A 17 -23.99 11.17 26.03
C THR A 17 -23.91 12.46 25.19
N THR A 18 -23.09 13.42 25.62
CA THR A 18 -22.84 14.68 24.89
C THR A 18 -21.66 14.56 23.92
N PHE A 19 -20.81 13.55 24.08
CA PHE A 19 -19.69 13.26 23.19
C PHE A 19 -20.19 12.75 21.84
N ASN A 20 -20.51 13.67 20.95
CA ASN A 20 -20.92 13.35 19.60
C ASN A 20 -19.65 13.06 18.76
N PRO A 21 -19.39 11.84 18.25
CA PRO A 21 -18.17 11.56 17.49
C PRO A 21 -18.05 12.38 16.19
N GLU A 22 -19.14 13.05 15.77
CA GLU A 22 -19.11 14.10 14.73
C GLU A 22 -18.48 15.44 15.20
N LEU A 23 -17.89 15.47 16.40
CA LEU A 23 -17.17 16.59 16.99
C LEU A 23 -16.13 17.18 16.01
N PRO A 24 -15.92 18.51 16.04
CA PRO A 24 -15.04 19.25 15.12
C PRO A 24 -13.57 18.84 15.19
N LEU A 25 -13.16 17.91 16.07
CA LEU A 25 -11.82 17.30 16.07
C LEU A 25 -11.47 16.64 14.72
N LEU A 26 -12.47 16.11 14.01
CA LEU A 26 -12.31 15.63 12.62
C LEU A 26 -12.14 16.77 11.60
N LYS A 27 -12.67 17.97 11.91
CA LYS A 27 -12.55 19.21 11.11
C LYS A 27 -11.34 20.07 11.49
N LEU A 28 -10.79 19.90 12.69
CA LEU A 28 -9.54 20.52 13.09
C LEU A 28 -8.48 19.93 12.16
N GLY A 29 -7.76 20.79 11.44
CA GLY A 29 -6.69 20.43 10.50
C GLY A 29 -5.52 19.65 11.11
N PHE A 30 -5.67 19.17 12.35
CA PHE A 30 -4.74 18.36 13.12
C PHE A 30 -4.47 16.99 12.48
N PHE A 31 -5.52 16.31 12.00
CA PHE A 31 -5.42 15.00 11.34
C PHE A 31 -5.22 15.06 9.83
N ILE A 32 -4.95 16.26 9.31
CA ILE A 32 -4.67 16.45 7.89
C ILE A 32 -3.24 15.98 7.59
N ILE A 33 -3.12 15.15 6.56
CA ILE A 33 -1.84 14.62 6.12
C ILE A 33 -1.03 15.76 5.50
N LYS A 34 0.12 16.06 6.12
CA LYS A 34 1.09 17.06 5.65
C LYS A 34 2.26 16.42 4.93
N THR A 35 2.57 15.16 5.26
CA THR A 35 3.76 14.47 4.76
C THR A 35 3.42 13.05 4.37
N VAL A 36 3.80 12.67 3.16
CA VAL A 36 3.72 11.31 2.64
C VAL A 36 5.13 10.86 2.27
N ASN A 37 5.64 9.89 3.01
CA ASN A 37 6.93 9.27 2.73
C ASN A 37 6.69 7.98 1.97
N VAL A 38 7.43 7.76 0.88
CA VAL A 38 7.31 6.55 0.07
C VAL A 38 8.68 5.87 0.00
N SER A 39 8.72 4.56 0.23
CA SER A 39 9.96 3.78 0.32
C SER A 39 9.75 2.33 -0.18
N GLY A 40 10.84 1.57 -0.38
CA GLY A 40 10.79 0.13 -0.65
C GLY A 40 10.89 -0.29 -2.13
N SER A 41 10.87 0.65 -3.07
CA SER A 41 11.01 0.37 -4.50
C SER A 41 12.44 -0.03 -4.88
N LYS A 42 12.60 -1.10 -5.68
CA LYS A 42 13.91 -1.54 -6.21
C LYS A 42 13.94 -1.49 -7.74
N ASN A 43 12.88 -1.97 -8.38
CA ASN A 43 12.77 -2.07 -9.84
C ASN A 43 11.92 -0.96 -10.45
N THR A 44 11.11 -0.28 -9.64
CA THR A 44 10.28 0.83 -10.10
C THR A 44 10.90 2.19 -9.74
N ASP A 45 10.63 3.21 -10.57
CA ASP A 45 11.01 4.59 -10.28
C ASP A 45 10.24 5.10 -9.05
N LEU A 46 10.96 5.23 -7.93
CA LEU A 46 10.41 5.66 -6.65
C LEU A 46 9.84 7.09 -6.71
N GLU A 47 10.46 7.99 -7.47
CA GLU A 47 9.98 9.37 -7.61
C GLU A 47 8.68 9.43 -8.40
N LYS A 48 8.56 8.59 -9.44
CA LYS A 48 7.31 8.44 -10.19
C LYS A 48 6.19 7.89 -9.31
N ILE A 49 6.46 6.84 -8.53
CA ILE A 49 5.45 6.27 -7.62
C ILE A 49 5.07 7.27 -6.53
N LYS A 50 6.05 7.98 -5.96
CA LYS A 50 5.79 8.99 -4.92
C LYS A 50 4.79 10.05 -5.38
N LYS A 51 4.89 10.49 -6.65
CA LYS A 51 3.91 11.40 -7.25
C LYS A 51 2.51 10.82 -7.31
N GLN A 52 2.35 9.51 -7.54
CA GLN A 52 1.05 8.84 -7.53
C GLN A 52 0.39 8.87 -6.15
N PHE A 53 1.15 8.92 -5.05
CA PHE A 53 0.62 9.00 -3.69
C PHE A 53 0.31 10.44 -3.21
N ASN A 54 0.59 11.46 -4.02
CA ASN A 54 0.37 12.87 -3.62
C ASN A 54 -1.09 13.21 -3.32
N PHE A 55 -2.06 12.44 -3.83
CA PHE A 55 -3.48 12.67 -3.53
C PHE A 55 -3.83 12.49 -2.05
N LEU A 56 -2.98 11.83 -1.27
CA LEU A 56 -3.17 11.68 0.17
C LEU A 56 -2.89 12.99 0.93
N VAL A 57 -2.06 13.88 0.37
CA VAL A 57 -1.75 15.18 0.98
C VAL A 57 -3.04 16.01 1.09
N ASN A 58 -3.18 16.74 2.19
CA ASN A 58 -4.37 17.54 2.51
C ASN A 58 -5.67 16.74 2.71
N THR A 59 -5.60 15.40 2.79
CA THR A 59 -6.73 14.56 3.19
C THR A 59 -6.61 14.16 4.66
N SER A 60 -7.70 13.63 5.23
CA SER A 60 -7.68 13.15 6.62
C SER A 60 -6.95 11.80 6.71
N ILE A 61 -6.00 11.67 7.64
CA ILE A 61 -5.31 10.40 7.94
C ILE A 61 -6.30 9.29 8.38
N LEU A 62 -7.48 9.69 8.86
CA LEU A 62 -8.54 8.77 9.28
C LEU A 62 -9.34 8.24 8.08
N SER A 63 -9.40 8.98 6.97
CA SER A 63 -10.17 8.62 5.76
C SER A 63 -9.36 7.91 4.68
N VAL A 64 -8.14 7.46 4.98
CA VAL A 64 -7.30 6.72 4.03
C VAL A 64 -7.96 5.38 3.73
N ASP A 65 -8.30 5.16 2.46
CA ASP A 65 -8.99 3.97 1.93
C ASP A 65 -8.06 3.16 1.02
N ASN A 66 -8.21 1.83 1.07
CA ASN A 66 -7.46 0.86 0.29
C ASN A 66 -7.83 0.89 -1.20
N LYS A 67 -9.04 1.34 -1.58
CA LYS A 67 -9.49 1.31 -2.99
C LYS A 67 -8.55 2.07 -3.93
N LYS A 68 -8.21 3.32 -3.59
CA LYS A 68 -7.28 4.14 -4.39
C LYS A 68 -5.84 3.60 -4.38
N MET A 69 -5.47 2.85 -3.34
CA MET A 69 -4.16 2.19 -3.26
C MET A 69 -4.10 1.03 -4.26
N ASN A 70 -5.17 0.24 -4.35
CA ASN A 70 -5.28 -0.86 -5.32
C ASN A 70 -5.24 -0.36 -6.76
N GLU A 71 -5.76 0.83 -7.05
CA GLU A 71 -5.62 1.48 -8.35
C GLU A 71 -4.15 1.78 -8.69
N ILE A 72 -3.35 2.28 -7.74
CA ILE A 72 -1.91 2.51 -7.94
C ILE A 72 -1.16 1.19 -8.15
N ILE A 73 -1.50 0.16 -7.35
CA ILE A 73 -0.90 -1.17 -7.48
C ILE A 73 -1.17 -1.74 -8.87
N SER A 74 -2.42 -1.65 -9.35
CA SER A 74 -2.83 -2.16 -10.66
C SER A 74 -2.14 -1.45 -11.84
N GLN A 75 -1.68 -0.21 -11.65
CA GLN A 75 -0.96 0.55 -12.67
C GLN A 75 0.53 0.20 -12.77
N ASN A 76 1.08 -0.52 -11.77
CA ASN A 76 2.50 -0.84 -11.69
C ASN A 76 2.69 -2.36 -11.52
N GLU A 77 3.02 -3.04 -12.61
CA GLU A 77 3.18 -4.51 -12.67
C GLU A 77 4.19 -5.08 -11.64
N TRP A 78 5.14 -4.28 -11.19
CA TRP A 78 6.15 -4.68 -10.20
C TRP A 78 5.65 -4.66 -8.76
N ILE A 79 4.60 -3.91 -8.45
CA ILE A 79 4.13 -3.74 -7.07
C ILE A 79 3.22 -4.92 -6.72
N HIS A 80 3.63 -5.69 -5.72
CA HIS A 80 2.80 -6.77 -5.16
C HIS A 80 1.74 -6.19 -4.22
N PHE A 81 2.18 -5.42 -3.22
CA PHE A 81 1.27 -4.71 -2.33
C PHE A 81 1.94 -3.49 -1.72
N VAL A 82 1.12 -2.67 -1.06
CA VAL A 82 1.55 -1.46 -0.39
C VAL A 82 1.14 -1.53 1.08
N ASN A 83 2.10 -1.33 1.97
CA ASN A 83 1.82 -1.22 3.40
C ASN A 83 1.74 0.25 3.81
N ILE A 84 0.70 0.60 4.55
CA ILE A 84 0.40 1.98 4.96
C ILE A 84 0.49 2.10 6.46
N ASN A 85 1.49 2.85 6.91
CA ASN A 85 1.70 3.13 8.32
C ASN A 85 1.30 4.57 8.62
N LYS A 86 0.24 4.74 9.41
CA LYS A 86 -0.25 6.04 9.88
C LYS A 86 0.60 6.51 11.06
N LYS A 87 1.43 7.53 10.86
CA LYS A 87 2.19 8.20 11.92
C LYS A 87 1.44 9.47 12.32
N PHE A 88 0.58 9.32 13.34
CA PHE A 88 -0.23 10.42 13.84
C PHE A 88 0.63 11.60 14.32
N PRO A 89 0.12 12.84 14.20
CA PRO A 89 -1.21 13.17 13.69
C PRO A 89 -1.29 13.38 12.17
N SER A 90 -0.17 13.64 11.47
CA SER A 90 -0.20 14.23 10.11
C SER A 90 0.74 13.58 9.09
N THR A 91 1.27 12.38 9.35
CA THR A 91 2.25 11.73 8.46
C THR A 91 1.81 10.33 8.07
N ILE A 92 1.99 9.98 6.79
CA ILE A 92 1.82 8.63 6.29
C ILE A 92 3.14 8.13 5.73
N ASN A 93 3.52 6.92 6.14
CA ASN A 93 4.58 6.18 5.49
C ASN A 93 3.96 5.09 4.62
N VAL A 94 4.31 5.11 3.35
CA VAL A 94 3.92 4.15 2.33
C VAL A 94 5.15 3.29 2.03
N VAL A 95 5.03 1.99 2.29
CA VAL A 95 6.08 1.02 2.00
C VAL A 95 5.62 0.16 0.83
N ILE A 96 6.30 0.30 -0.29
CA ILE A 96 6.07 -0.49 -1.49
C ILE A 96 6.75 -1.84 -1.30
N VAL A 97 6.02 -2.91 -1.55
CA VAL A 97 6.56 -4.26 -1.62
C VAL A 97 6.44 -4.75 -3.05
N GLU A 98 7.58 -4.98 -3.69
CA GLU A 98 7.63 -5.48 -5.06
C GLU A 98 7.54 -7.01 -5.10
N HIS A 99 7.09 -7.53 -6.24
CA HIS A 99 7.13 -8.96 -6.51
C HIS A 99 8.57 -9.50 -6.51
N GLU A 100 8.74 -10.70 -5.98
CA GLU A 100 10.02 -11.40 -6.07
C GLU A 100 10.11 -12.14 -7.40
N PRO A 101 11.11 -11.85 -8.24
CA PRO A 101 11.29 -12.57 -9.49
C PRO A 101 11.69 -14.02 -9.20
N PHE A 102 11.10 -14.96 -9.93
CA PHE A 102 11.36 -16.39 -9.77
C PHE A 102 12.01 -16.98 -11.02
N VAL A 103 11.43 -16.75 -12.19
CA VAL A 103 11.92 -17.28 -13.47
C VAL A 103 11.87 -16.20 -14.55
N PHE A 104 12.96 -16.07 -15.30
CA PHE A 104 12.96 -15.34 -16.56
C PHE A 104 12.48 -16.23 -17.68
N TRP A 105 11.44 -15.79 -18.35
CA TRP A 105 10.84 -16.51 -19.45
C TRP A 105 11.02 -15.76 -20.76
N LYS A 106 11.51 -16.45 -21.79
CA LYS A 106 11.58 -15.90 -23.14
C LYS A 106 10.54 -16.57 -24.04
N LYS A 107 9.51 -15.81 -24.42
CA LYS A 107 8.47 -16.23 -25.38
C LYS A 107 8.69 -15.51 -26.71
N GLY A 108 9.35 -16.16 -27.65
CA GLY A 108 9.76 -15.56 -28.92
C GLY A 108 10.71 -14.37 -28.70
N ASN A 109 10.27 -13.16 -29.08
CA ASN A 109 11.02 -11.92 -28.88
C ASN A 109 10.70 -11.19 -27.57
N ASN A 110 9.68 -11.66 -26.83
CA ASN A 110 9.28 -11.04 -25.58
C ASN A 110 10.01 -11.69 -24.40
N ASN A 111 10.52 -10.85 -23.51
CA ASN A 111 11.07 -11.26 -22.23
C ASN A 111 9.99 -11.01 -21.17
N LEU A 112 9.71 -12.03 -20.37
CA LEU A 112 8.70 -12.03 -19.31
C LEU A 112 9.38 -12.44 -17.99
N ILE A 113 8.90 -11.92 -16.88
CA ILE A 113 9.24 -12.43 -15.54
C ILE A 113 8.02 -13.12 -14.97
N ILE A 114 8.24 -14.32 -14.45
CA ILE A 114 7.30 -15.00 -13.57
C ILE A 114 7.77 -14.76 -12.15
N THR A 115 6.87 -14.25 -11.31
CA THR A 115 7.14 -14.00 -9.90
C THR A 115 6.90 -15.26 -9.07
N LYS A 116 7.32 -15.26 -7.80
CA LYS A 116 7.04 -16.39 -6.89
C LYS A 116 5.55 -16.63 -6.66
N GLU A 117 4.73 -15.59 -6.84
CA GLU A 117 3.26 -15.67 -6.76
C GLU A 117 2.62 -16.11 -8.09
N PHE A 118 3.44 -16.51 -9.08
CA PHE A 118 3.01 -16.86 -10.44
C PHE A 118 2.27 -15.72 -11.17
N THR A 119 2.64 -14.48 -10.86
CA THR A 119 2.24 -13.27 -11.59
C THR A 119 3.22 -13.02 -12.74
N LEU A 120 2.73 -12.44 -13.83
CA LEU A 120 3.53 -12.06 -14.98
C LEU A 120 3.86 -10.58 -14.97
N ILE A 121 5.12 -10.28 -15.27
CA ILE A 121 5.59 -8.91 -15.51
C ILE A 121 6.19 -8.87 -16.91
N GLU A 122 5.61 -8.06 -17.80
CA GLU A 122 5.99 -8.02 -19.21
C GLU A 122 6.97 -6.88 -19.52
N LYS A 123 6.90 -5.79 -18.74
CA LYS A 123 7.72 -4.59 -18.97
C LYS A 123 8.85 -4.50 -17.96
N PHE A 124 10.01 -5.05 -18.31
CA PHE A 124 11.22 -4.87 -17.50
C PHE A 124 12.49 -4.69 -18.34
N SER A 125 13.45 -3.97 -17.75
CA SER A 125 14.81 -3.86 -18.29
C SER A 125 15.64 -5.06 -17.84
N PHE A 126 16.21 -5.79 -18.80
CA PHE A 126 16.95 -7.03 -18.57
C PHE A 126 18.26 -6.83 -17.77
N ASN A 127 18.74 -5.59 -17.68
CA ASN A 127 20.10 -5.28 -17.25
C ASN A 127 20.45 -5.61 -15.79
N ASN A 128 19.51 -6.07 -14.96
CA ASN A 128 19.75 -6.31 -13.53
C ASN A 128 19.69 -7.79 -13.10
N PHE A 129 19.54 -8.74 -14.02
CA PHE A 129 19.09 -10.09 -13.66
C PHE A 129 19.99 -11.25 -14.13
N TYR A 130 21.29 -11.02 -14.24
CA TYR A 130 22.25 -11.96 -14.81
C TYR A 130 22.38 -13.33 -14.10
N ASN A 131 21.96 -13.45 -12.83
CA ASN A 131 22.13 -14.66 -12.02
C ASN A 131 20.85 -15.47 -11.75
N GLN A 132 19.74 -15.18 -12.44
CA GLN A 132 18.47 -15.84 -12.17
C GLN A 132 18.17 -16.98 -13.14
N THR A 133 17.33 -17.92 -12.70
CA THR A 133 16.90 -19.07 -13.49
C THR A 133 16.19 -18.61 -14.77
N GLN A 134 16.71 -19.06 -15.91
CA GLN A 134 16.13 -18.75 -17.23
C GLN A 134 15.45 -20.00 -17.79
N ALA A 135 14.26 -19.81 -18.34
CA ALA A 135 13.53 -20.84 -19.04
C ALA A 135 13.01 -20.32 -20.39
N LYS A 136 12.88 -21.23 -21.35
CA LYS A 136 12.49 -20.92 -22.74
C LYS A 136 11.48 -21.96 -23.21
N GLY A 137 10.43 -21.53 -23.92
CA GLY A 137 9.45 -22.43 -24.50
C GLY A 137 8.18 -21.73 -24.99
N ASN A 138 7.24 -22.52 -25.49
CA ASN A 138 5.89 -22.07 -25.85
C ASN A 138 4.87 -22.62 -24.84
N PHE A 139 5.08 -22.28 -23.58
CA PHE A 139 4.32 -22.79 -22.45
C PHE A 139 3.34 -21.73 -21.96
N ASP A 140 2.14 -22.13 -21.58
CA ASP A 140 1.11 -21.23 -21.04
C ASP A 140 1.25 -21.12 -19.50
N ILE A 141 1.06 -19.92 -18.95
CA ILE A 141 1.16 -19.70 -17.49
C ILE A 141 0.10 -20.51 -16.74
N GLU A 142 -1.06 -20.74 -17.35
CA GLU A 142 -2.10 -21.56 -16.74
C GLU A 142 -1.61 -22.99 -16.46
N ASP A 143 -0.71 -23.52 -17.28
CA ASP A 143 -0.16 -24.85 -17.07
C ASP A 143 0.88 -24.86 -15.95
N LEU A 144 1.51 -23.73 -15.62
CA LEU A 144 2.47 -23.58 -14.52
C LEU A 144 1.73 -23.53 -13.19
N LYS A 145 0.58 -22.85 -13.16
CA LYS A 145 -0.33 -22.81 -12.00
C LYS A 145 -0.96 -24.16 -11.68
N LYS A 146 -0.99 -25.11 -12.61
CA LYS A 146 -1.47 -26.49 -12.35
C LYS A 146 -0.40 -27.39 -11.73
N LEU A 147 0.88 -27.01 -11.82
CA LEU A 147 2.01 -27.81 -11.36
C LEU A 147 2.38 -27.54 -9.88
N TYR A 148 1.83 -26.48 -9.29
CA TYR A 148 2.04 -26.04 -7.90
C TYR A 148 0.71 -25.68 -7.25
#